data_AF-A0A7X6UNJ8-F1
#
_entry.id   AF-A0A7X6UNJ8-F1
#
_cell.length_a   1.000
_cell.length_b   1.000
_cell.length_c   1.000
_cell.angle_alpha   90.00
_cell.angle_beta   90.00
_cell.angle_gamma   90.00
#
_symmetry.space_group_name_H-M   'P 1'
#
loop_
_entity.id
_entity.type
_entity.pdbx_description
1 polymer ?
#
loop_
_entity_poly.entity_id
_entity_poly.type
_entity_poly.pdbx_seq_one_letter_code
_entity_poly.pdbx_strand_id
1 'polypeptide(L)'
;VIEDRSVAIPASIDIDESVAQLLDELLDDYGMDAGTFLGHYDWLWRMEGNVPWALVVFQNDYLLAGHMRQVSRLCPGVRGESFSGLFFNELLGQLAPEVSFVVIETKSALCEAAKISPLLKGAWEHLAERPTNRHWLCISDPPPEQWLMHTISSDSELLLSECENFPVEEFFINGRWLNLAHLAQLLFGSAGIQKATDYLHKAEAESSTSIEMVQVIRQWMKLGSPGLKHAMRCARKAEKDADDFEAWSALAGVCIEHEDAFMRASSCLEEAEKLAKTSLDYRKCAFLWSEVDSDSSLARSYRNLLLAEEHAQNTNDWSECALGWHLVFGEKSVDKAVKCAERAELLAVSCEDKINAAETWSNFLDESGQKHYRRCFNTAQSLALTSEDWANCAASIYQQPEGFSRQDVRRFVLLAEQSARSSVDLCICASAWSEVFDYEFNVDEERCLIRAEKQIADVKEAIECATTCWTHSVHVEKNVPRFLTLAENISVTPEEWRLCATAWEELWADKHGTEAAKNARRCDSRAQQVTRS
;
A
#
# COMPACT_ATOMS: atom_id res chain seq x y z
N VAL A 1 7.17 29.23 37.20
CA VAL A 1 6.65 29.19 35.83
C VAL A 1 7.08 27.83 35.30
N ILE A 2 6.23 26.83 35.49
CA ILE A 2 6.46 25.47 35.01
C ILE A 2 5.75 25.44 33.66
N GLU A 3 6.52 25.19 32.61
CA GLU A 3 6.05 25.12 31.24
C GLU A 3 5.16 23.88 31.08
N ASP A 4 3.92 24.15 30.67
CA ASP A 4 2.90 23.19 30.30
C ASP A 4 3.30 22.58 28.96
N ARG A 5 3.80 21.34 28.99
CA ARG A 5 4.01 20.50 27.80
C ARG A 5 2.88 19.47 27.74
N SER A 6 1.65 19.94 27.56
CA SER A 6 0.55 19.05 27.19
C SER A 6 0.73 18.61 25.74
N VAL A 7 1.15 17.37 25.51
CA VAL A 7 1.06 16.72 24.20
C VAL A 7 -0.42 16.59 23.86
N ALA A 8 -0.83 17.09 22.69
CA ALA A 8 -2.21 17.00 22.23
C ALA A 8 -2.53 15.55 21.84
N ILE A 9 -2.96 14.75 22.80
CA ILE A 9 -3.50 13.41 22.61
C ILE A 9 -4.82 13.53 21.83
N PRO A 10 -5.14 12.63 20.87
CA PRO A 10 -6.39 12.69 20.13
C PRO A 10 -7.60 12.80 21.06
N ALA A 11 -8.51 13.73 20.75
CA ALA A 11 -9.61 14.19 21.61
C ALA A 11 -10.65 13.12 22.03
N SER A 12 -10.47 11.87 21.62
CA SER A 12 -11.38 10.75 21.81
C SER A 12 -10.97 9.80 22.95
N ILE A 13 -9.70 9.77 23.38
CA ILE A 13 -9.23 8.83 24.41
C ILE A 13 -8.70 9.57 25.63
N ASP A 14 -9.35 9.36 26.77
CA ASP A 14 -8.86 9.83 28.07
C ASP A 14 -7.66 8.96 28.47
N ILE A 15 -6.44 9.48 28.35
CA ILE A 15 -5.23 8.80 28.78
C ILE A 15 -4.79 9.38 30.11
N ASP A 16 -4.60 8.52 31.10
CA ASP A 16 -3.93 8.89 32.35
C ASP A 16 -2.47 9.25 32.03
N GLU A 17 -2.01 10.41 32.48
CA GLU A 17 -0.65 10.91 32.21
C GLU A 17 0.43 9.89 32.58
N SER A 18 0.21 9.09 33.63
CA SER A 18 1.13 8.02 34.05
C SER A 18 1.18 6.85 33.04
N VAL A 19 0.07 6.54 32.36
CA VAL A 19 0.00 5.48 31.34
C VAL A 19 0.56 5.98 30.01
N ALA A 20 0.35 7.25 29.67
CA ALA A 20 0.99 7.87 28.50
C ALA A 20 2.51 7.82 28.63
N GLN A 21 3.05 8.21 29.78
CA GLN A 21 4.49 8.18 30.03
C GLN A 21 5.07 6.75 29.94
N LEU A 22 4.37 5.76 30.48
CA LEU A 22 4.80 4.36 30.36
C LEU A 22 4.78 3.87 28.91
N LEU A 23 3.82 4.32 28.09
CA LEU A 23 3.78 3.98 26.68
C LEU A 23 4.88 4.71 25.89
N ASP A 24 5.17 5.98 26.21
CA ASP A 24 6.32 6.70 25.65
C ASP A 24 7.63 5.96 25.94
N GLU A 25 7.82 5.50 27.17
CA GLU A 25 9.00 4.72 27.58
C GLU A 25 9.12 3.38 26.82
N LEU A 26 8.00 2.73 26.47
CA LEU A 26 7.99 1.51 25.66
C LEU A 26 8.29 1.76 24.18
N LEU A 27 7.98 2.96 23.68
CA LEU A 27 8.06 3.31 22.27
C LEU A 27 9.33 4.10 21.90
N ASP A 28 10.07 4.62 22.90
CA ASP A 28 11.27 5.45 22.71
C ASP A 28 12.35 4.74 21.86
N ASP A 29 12.54 3.44 22.07
CA ASP A 29 13.49 2.61 21.31
C ASP A 29 13.15 2.54 19.81
N TYR A 30 11.90 2.84 19.44
CA TYR A 30 11.41 2.86 18.06
C TYR A 30 11.30 4.29 17.50
N GLY A 31 11.71 5.31 18.27
CA GLY A 31 11.59 6.72 17.89
C GLY A 31 10.14 7.19 17.80
N MET A 32 9.24 6.55 18.56
CA MET A 32 7.81 6.85 18.58
C MET A 32 7.38 7.29 19.99
N ASP A 33 6.33 8.10 20.06
CA ASP A 33 5.64 8.44 21.31
C ASP A 33 4.19 7.90 21.29
N ALA A 34 3.54 7.90 22.46
CA ALA A 34 2.16 7.46 22.63
C ALA A 34 1.19 8.24 21.74
N GLY A 35 1.45 9.53 21.50
CA GLY A 35 0.64 10.37 20.62
C GLY A 35 0.68 9.89 19.17
N THR A 36 1.86 9.59 18.66
CA THR A 36 2.11 9.08 17.31
C THR A 36 1.52 7.69 17.16
N PHE A 37 1.79 6.78 18.10
CA PHE A 37 1.24 5.43 18.10
C PHE A 37 -0.29 5.43 18.10
N LEU A 38 -0.93 6.19 18.99
CA LEU A 38 -2.40 6.27 19.06
C LEU A 38 -3.02 7.09 17.94
N GLY A 39 -2.28 8.04 17.36
CA GLY A 39 -2.72 8.82 16.21
C GLY A 39 -3.04 7.94 15.00
N HIS A 40 -2.24 6.90 14.76
CA HIS A 40 -2.51 5.91 13.71
C HIS A 40 -3.85 5.17 13.93
N TYR A 41 -4.18 4.83 15.18
CA TYR A 41 -5.41 4.09 15.50
C TYR A 41 -6.65 4.99 15.64
N ASP A 42 -6.51 6.21 16.15
CA ASP A 42 -7.61 7.17 16.20
C ASP A 42 -8.18 7.44 14.80
N TRP A 43 -7.32 7.48 13.78
CA TRP A 43 -7.76 7.56 12.39
C TRP A 43 -8.60 6.34 11.98
N LEU A 44 -8.10 5.11 12.21
CA LEU A 44 -8.83 3.87 11.88
C LEU A 44 -10.19 3.81 12.59
N TRP A 45 -10.26 4.16 13.86
CA TRP A 45 -11.53 4.09 14.61
C TRP A 45 -12.54 5.14 14.18
N ARG A 46 -12.09 6.33 13.77
CA ARG A 46 -12.97 7.35 13.18
C ARG A 46 -13.51 6.89 11.84
N MET A 47 -12.69 6.20 11.05
CA MET A 47 -13.09 5.60 9.78
C MET A 47 -14.17 4.53 9.94
N GLU A 48 -14.00 3.63 10.92
CA GLU A 48 -15.00 2.61 11.25
C GLU A 48 -16.25 3.19 11.94
N GLY A 49 -16.22 4.47 12.34
CA GLY A 49 -17.29 5.10 13.11
C GLY A 49 -17.50 4.50 14.51
N ASN A 50 -16.51 3.76 15.02
CA ASN A 50 -16.60 3.01 16.27
C ASN A 50 -15.31 3.15 17.09
N VAL A 51 -15.33 4.08 18.06
CA VAL A 51 -14.20 4.25 18.99
C VAL A 51 -14.28 3.17 20.08
N PRO A 52 -13.25 2.33 20.25
CA PRO A 52 -13.29 1.24 21.22
C PRO A 52 -13.40 1.76 22.66
N TRP A 53 -14.09 1.02 23.51
CA TRP A 53 -14.15 1.33 24.94
C TRP A 53 -12.77 1.27 25.61
N ALA A 54 -11.90 0.32 25.22
CA ALA A 54 -10.54 0.27 25.72
C ALA A 54 -9.52 -0.23 24.70
N LEU A 55 -8.29 0.27 24.83
CA LEU A 55 -7.09 -0.28 24.21
C LEU A 55 -6.22 -0.91 25.30
N VAL A 56 -5.93 -2.20 25.15
CA VAL A 56 -5.06 -2.93 26.08
C VAL A 56 -3.73 -3.18 25.41
N VAL A 57 -2.67 -2.52 25.85
CA VAL A 57 -1.31 -2.66 25.32
C VAL A 57 -0.50 -3.62 26.21
N PHE A 58 0.35 -4.41 25.60
CA PHE A 58 1.25 -5.35 26.25
C PHE A 58 2.68 -4.97 25.90
N GLN A 59 3.56 -5.06 26.89
CA GLN A 59 4.95 -4.62 26.76
C GLN A 59 5.79 -5.43 25.77
N ASN A 60 5.33 -6.61 25.35
CA ASN A 60 6.03 -7.47 24.41
C ASN A 60 5.05 -7.99 23.36
N ASP A 61 5.59 -8.27 22.18
CA ASP A 61 4.89 -9.03 21.15
C ASP A 61 4.85 -10.53 21.48
N TYR A 62 3.65 -11.07 21.74
CA TYR A 62 3.45 -12.50 21.99
C TYR A 62 2.90 -13.21 20.75
N LEU A 63 3.42 -14.37 20.36
CA LEU A 63 2.90 -15.20 19.26
C LEU A 63 1.56 -15.88 19.64
N LEU A 64 0.48 -15.10 19.76
CA LEU A 64 -0.83 -15.51 20.25
C LEU A 64 -1.99 -15.16 19.29
N ALA A 65 -1.68 -14.90 18.02
CA ALA A 65 -2.67 -14.51 17.03
C ALA A 65 -3.78 -15.58 16.81
N GLY A 66 -3.45 -16.87 16.91
CA GLY A 66 -4.44 -17.95 16.83
C GLY A 66 -5.43 -17.93 18.01
N HIS A 67 -4.91 -17.81 19.22
CA HIS A 67 -5.68 -17.69 20.46
C HIS A 67 -6.54 -16.44 20.45
N MET A 68 -6.00 -15.31 19.99
CA MET A 68 -6.77 -14.08 19.87
C MET A 68 -7.92 -14.21 18.87
N ARG A 69 -7.71 -14.86 17.72
CA ARG A 69 -8.83 -15.17 16.80
C ARG A 69 -9.91 -16.02 17.46
N GLN A 70 -9.52 -17.02 18.25
CA GLN A 70 -10.49 -17.83 19.00
C GLN A 70 -11.27 -17.00 20.03
N VAL A 71 -10.58 -16.13 20.78
CA VAL A 71 -11.21 -15.19 21.72
C VAL A 71 -12.18 -14.27 20.97
N SER A 72 -11.78 -13.65 19.86
CA SER A 72 -12.64 -12.77 19.04
C SER A 72 -13.90 -13.48 18.55
N ARG A 73 -13.81 -14.76 18.17
CA ARG A 73 -14.97 -15.56 17.76
C ARG A 73 -15.94 -15.81 18.91
N LEU A 74 -15.41 -16.09 20.10
CA LEU A 74 -16.23 -16.40 21.29
C LEU A 74 -16.74 -15.14 22.00
N CYS A 75 -16.06 -14.01 21.82
CA CYS A 75 -16.37 -12.74 22.44
C CYS A 75 -16.35 -11.62 21.38
N PRO A 76 -17.44 -11.48 20.60
CA PRO A 76 -17.59 -10.39 19.65
C PRO A 76 -17.36 -9.03 20.35
N GLY A 77 -16.53 -8.19 19.76
CA GLY A 77 -16.09 -6.91 20.35
C GLY A 77 -14.73 -6.96 21.05
N VAL A 78 -14.01 -8.08 20.98
CA VAL A 78 -12.57 -8.17 21.28
C VAL A 78 -11.83 -8.45 19.98
N ARG A 79 -10.89 -7.58 19.60
CA ARG A 79 -10.01 -7.77 18.43
C ARG A 79 -8.56 -7.70 18.89
N GLY A 80 -7.79 -8.76 18.65
CA GLY A 80 -6.33 -8.73 18.90
C GLY A 80 -5.61 -8.10 17.71
N GLU A 81 -4.75 -7.14 17.97
CA GLU A 81 -3.99 -6.40 16.96
C GLU A 81 -2.51 -6.37 17.35
N SER A 82 -1.68 -6.91 16.46
CA SER A 82 -0.31 -7.39 16.68
C SER A 82 -0.14 -8.33 17.88
N PHE A 83 -0.02 -9.62 17.60
CA PHE A 83 0.58 -10.65 18.46
C PHE A 83 1.39 -11.57 17.52
N SER A 84 2.28 -10.91 16.75
CA SER A 84 3.19 -11.29 15.65
C SER A 84 2.62 -12.00 14.40
N GLY A 85 1.58 -11.43 13.81
CA GLY A 85 1.02 -11.86 12.52
C GLY A 85 1.58 -11.14 11.28
N LEU A 86 2.88 -10.85 11.20
CA LEU A 86 3.73 -10.50 10.01
C LEU A 86 3.23 -9.55 8.89
N PHE A 87 2.02 -9.01 8.95
CA PHE A 87 1.49 -8.09 7.96
C PHE A 87 1.83 -6.62 8.26
N PHE A 88 1.99 -6.26 9.54
CA PHE A 88 2.31 -4.87 9.91
C PHE A 88 3.78 -4.49 9.68
N ASN A 89 4.71 -5.44 9.84
CA ASN A 89 6.14 -5.17 9.71
C ASN A 89 6.60 -4.97 8.25
N GLU A 90 5.91 -5.59 7.28
CA GLU A 90 6.19 -5.35 5.86
C GLU A 90 5.59 -4.03 5.35
N LEU A 91 4.47 -3.58 5.93
CA LEU A 91 3.78 -2.36 5.49
C LEU A 91 4.42 -1.06 6.04
N LEU A 92 5.00 -1.09 7.24
CA LEU A 92 5.59 0.07 7.91
C LEU A 92 7.12 0.14 7.83
N GLY A 93 7.77 -0.84 7.21
CA GLY A 93 9.24 -0.94 7.19
C GLY A 93 9.82 -1.35 8.56
N GLN A 94 11.16 -1.27 8.68
CA GLN A 94 11.97 -1.92 9.73
C GLN A 94 11.78 -1.41 11.18
N LEU A 95 10.75 -0.62 11.50
CA LEU A 95 10.59 0.03 12.81
C LEU A 95 9.20 -0.16 13.45
N ALA A 96 8.53 -1.28 13.19
CA ALA A 96 7.32 -1.61 13.94
C ALA A 96 7.67 -1.90 15.42
N PRO A 97 6.99 -1.27 16.40
CA PRO A 97 7.27 -1.50 17.81
C PRO A 97 6.91 -2.94 18.19
N GLU A 98 7.75 -3.61 18.99
CA GLU A 98 7.53 -4.98 19.49
C GLU A 98 6.50 -5.01 20.63
N VAL A 99 5.42 -4.25 20.46
CA VAL A 99 4.28 -4.20 21.37
C VAL A 99 3.09 -4.86 20.71
N SER A 100 2.27 -5.47 21.55
CA SER A 100 1.01 -6.02 21.14
C SER A 100 -0.14 -5.31 21.79
N PHE A 101 -1.31 -5.33 21.16
CA PHE A 101 -2.48 -4.73 21.77
C PHE A 101 -3.79 -5.46 21.43
N VAL A 102 -4.81 -5.16 22.23
CA VAL A 102 -6.16 -5.68 22.04
C VAL A 102 -7.12 -4.51 22.08
N VAL A 103 -7.91 -4.40 21.02
CA VAL A 103 -9.00 -3.46 20.88
C VAL A 103 -10.25 -4.08 21.52
N ILE A 104 -10.81 -3.36 22.50
CA ILE A 104 -12.00 -3.76 23.24
C ILE A 104 -13.12 -2.78 22.94
N GLU A 105 -14.11 -3.23 22.18
CA GLU A 105 -15.25 -2.39 21.78
C GLU A 105 -16.18 -2.08 22.96
N THR A 106 -16.38 -3.05 23.86
CA THR A 106 -17.30 -2.88 24.99
C THR A 106 -16.76 -3.48 26.28
N LYS A 107 -17.15 -2.89 27.41
CA LYS A 107 -16.85 -3.41 28.75
C LYS A 107 -17.31 -4.84 28.97
N SER A 108 -18.48 -5.20 28.44
CA SER A 108 -19.00 -6.57 28.50
C SER A 108 -18.13 -7.55 27.74
N ALA A 109 -17.58 -7.15 26.58
CA ALA A 109 -16.71 -8.01 25.78
C ALA A 109 -15.42 -8.37 26.55
N LEU A 110 -14.78 -7.40 27.21
CA LEU A 110 -13.62 -7.69 28.06
C LEU A 110 -13.96 -8.59 29.25
N CYS A 111 -15.11 -8.36 29.90
CA CYS A 111 -15.57 -9.20 31.02
C CYS A 111 -15.71 -10.66 30.61
N GLU A 112 -16.33 -10.95 29.46
CA GLU A 112 -16.45 -12.32 28.97
C GLU A 112 -15.10 -12.89 28.52
N ALA A 113 -14.29 -12.10 27.81
CA ALA A 113 -12.99 -12.54 27.31
C ALA A 113 -12.00 -12.86 28.45
N ALA A 114 -12.04 -12.10 29.55
CA ALA A 114 -11.22 -12.35 30.75
C ALA A 114 -11.60 -13.66 31.48
N LYS A 115 -12.81 -14.18 31.28
CA LYS A 115 -13.21 -15.50 31.84
C LYS A 115 -12.60 -16.66 31.07
N ILE A 116 -12.26 -16.46 29.79
CA ILE A 116 -11.77 -17.52 28.89
C ILE A 116 -10.29 -17.38 28.55
N SER A 117 -9.69 -16.21 28.78
CA SER A 117 -8.28 -15.96 28.49
C SER A 117 -7.54 -15.32 29.66
N PRO A 118 -6.52 -16.01 30.21
CA PRO A 118 -5.62 -15.41 31.21
C PRO A 118 -4.92 -14.14 30.73
N LEU A 119 -4.70 -13.98 29.42
CA LEU A 119 -4.09 -12.78 28.81
C LEU A 119 -4.89 -11.51 29.13
N LEU A 120 -6.23 -11.59 29.12
CA LEU A 120 -7.11 -10.43 29.30
C LEU A 120 -7.56 -10.22 30.76
N LYS A 121 -7.12 -11.10 31.67
CA LYS A 121 -7.52 -11.05 33.07
C LYS A 121 -6.94 -9.84 33.79
N GLY A 122 -5.67 -9.53 33.57
CA GLY A 122 -5.01 -8.35 34.17
C GLY A 122 -5.70 -7.06 33.73
N ALA A 123 -5.92 -6.90 32.42
CA ALA A 123 -6.66 -5.77 31.88
C ALA A 123 -8.07 -5.61 32.49
N TRP A 124 -8.82 -6.71 32.67
CA TRP A 124 -10.12 -6.66 33.34
C TRP A 124 -10.02 -6.19 34.79
N GLU A 125 -9.03 -6.67 35.55
CA GLU A 125 -8.82 -6.26 36.95
C GLU A 125 -8.54 -4.74 37.06
N HIS A 126 -7.85 -4.15 36.07
CA HIS A 126 -7.62 -2.69 36.02
C HIS A 126 -8.83 -1.88 35.54
N LEU A 127 -9.66 -2.44 34.66
CA LEU A 127 -10.73 -1.72 33.95
C LEU A 127 -12.15 -2.00 34.49
N ALA A 128 -12.33 -2.99 35.38
CA ALA A 128 -13.65 -3.47 35.84
C ALA A 128 -14.53 -2.37 36.46
N GLU A 129 -13.95 -1.38 37.14
CA GLU A 129 -14.68 -0.29 37.78
C GLU A 129 -14.75 0.98 36.90
N ARG A 130 -14.13 0.97 35.71
CA ARG A 130 -14.10 2.14 34.84
C ARG A 130 -15.47 2.38 34.15
N PRO A 131 -15.91 3.64 34.00
CA PRO A 131 -17.19 3.92 33.36
C PRO A 131 -17.22 3.55 31.87
N THR A 132 -18.42 3.26 31.36
CA THR A 132 -18.67 2.81 29.98
C THR A 132 -18.80 3.94 28.96
N ASN A 133 -18.96 5.19 29.41
CA ASN A 133 -19.15 6.37 28.56
C ASN A 133 -17.85 7.13 28.29
N ARG A 134 -16.71 6.46 28.43
CA ARG A 134 -15.36 6.97 28.21
C ARG A 134 -14.50 5.87 27.59
N HIS A 135 -13.36 6.27 27.05
CA HIS A 135 -12.40 5.40 26.39
C HIS A 135 -11.13 5.31 27.24
N TRP A 136 -10.53 4.12 27.31
CA TRP A 136 -9.45 3.81 28.25
C TRP A 136 -8.24 3.23 27.57
N LEU A 137 -7.05 3.70 27.94
CA LEU A 137 -5.79 3.01 27.65
C LEU A 137 -5.34 2.22 28.88
N CYS A 138 -4.96 0.96 28.69
CA CYS A 138 -4.45 0.10 29.75
C CYS A 138 -3.18 -0.59 29.26
N ILE A 139 -2.07 -0.43 29.98
CA ILE A 139 -0.90 -1.29 29.81
C ILE A 139 -1.10 -2.48 30.75
N SER A 140 -1.33 -3.66 30.20
CA SER A 140 -1.58 -4.88 30.97
C SER A 140 -0.27 -5.52 31.41
N ASP A 141 -0.28 -6.11 32.60
CA ASP A 141 0.77 -7.01 33.04
C ASP A 141 0.96 -8.19 32.06
N PRO A 142 2.19 -8.71 31.94
CA PRO A 142 2.46 -9.87 31.10
C PRO A 142 1.65 -11.10 31.57
N PRO A 143 1.20 -11.96 30.64
CA PRO A 143 0.49 -13.18 31.01
C PRO A 143 1.40 -14.12 31.80
N PRO A 144 0.84 -15.04 32.60
CA PRO A 144 1.64 -16.04 33.31
C PRO A 144 2.51 -16.86 32.35
N GLU A 145 3.82 -16.86 32.57
CA GLU A 145 4.81 -17.47 31.66
C GLU A 145 4.49 -18.95 31.33
N GLN A 146 4.05 -19.72 32.31
CA GLN A 146 3.67 -21.13 32.11
C GLN A 146 2.46 -21.29 31.17
N TRP A 147 1.50 -20.38 31.25
CA TRP A 147 0.36 -20.36 30.35
C TRP A 147 0.82 -19.93 28.95
N LEU A 148 1.64 -18.88 28.86
CA LEU A 148 2.16 -18.37 27.59
C LEU A 148 2.92 -19.47 26.83
N MET A 149 3.86 -20.17 27.48
CA MET A 149 4.63 -21.25 26.87
C MET A 149 3.75 -22.42 26.39
N HIS A 150 2.70 -22.74 27.13
CA HIS A 150 1.76 -23.80 26.72
C HIS A 150 0.93 -23.36 25.51
N THR A 151 0.38 -22.14 25.55
CA THR A 151 -0.50 -21.63 24.49
C THR A 151 0.25 -21.41 23.19
N ILE A 152 1.43 -20.78 23.22
CA ILE A 152 2.27 -20.54 22.02
C ILE A 152 2.55 -21.84 21.26
N SER A 153 2.80 -22.94 21.98
CA SER A 153 3.11 -24.23 21.34
C SER A 153 1.98 -24.79 20.45
N SER A 154 0.73 -24.42 20.74
CA SER A 154 -0.46 -24.78 19.96
C SER A 154 -1.02 -23.64 19.10
N ASP A 155 -0.58 -22.40 19.35
CA ASP A 155 -1.17 -21.19 18.76
C ASP A 155 -0.95 -21.11 17.26
N SER A 156 0.27 -21.39 16.80
CA SER A 156 0.60 -21.37 15.38
C SER A 156 -0.27 -22.34 14.59
N GLU A 157 -0.60 -23.51 15.14
CA GLU A 157 -1.48 -24.48 14.49
C GLU A 157 -2.92 -23.98 14.41
N LEU A 158 -3.39 -23.37 15.50
CA LEU A 158 -4.69 -22.74 15.56
C LEU A 158 -4.79 -21.61 14.52
N LEU A 159 -3.79 -20.73 14.44
CA LEU A 159 -3.74 -19.64 13.47
C LEU A 159 -3.80 -20.15 12.04
N LEU A 160 -2.97 -21.15 11.69
CA LEU A 160 -3.03 -21.76 10.35
C LEU A 160 -4.41 -22.35 10.05
N SER A 161 -4.98 -23.10 10.99
CA SER A 161 -6.29 -23.73 10.79
C SER A 161 -7.40 -22.70 10.58
N GLU A 162 -7.33 -21.56 11.27
CA GLU A 162 -8.29 -20.47 11.08
C GLU A 162 -8.07 -19.77 9.72
N CYS A 163 -6.83 -19.58 9.26
CA CYS A 163 -6.53 -19.06 7.92
C CYS A 163 -6.97 -20.03 6.79
N GLU A 164 -6.84 -21.34 6.99
CA GLU A 164 -7.33 -22.37 6.06
C GLU A 164 -8.86 -22.43 5.92
N ASN A 165 -9.60 -21.88 6.88
CA ASN A 165 -11.06 -21.85 6.87
C ASN A 165 -11.62 -20.46 6.53
N PHE A 166 -10.75 -19.47 6.34
CA PHE A 166 -11.15 -18.11 6.04
C PHE A 166 -11.75 -18.01 4.62
N PRO A 167 -12.85 -17.25 4.42
CA PRO A 167 -13.48 -17.10 3.11
C PRO A 167 -12.49 -16.57 2.06
N VAL A 168 -12.48 -17.21 0.89
CA VAL A 168 -11.57 -16.87 -0.22
C VAL A 168 -11.83 -15.46 -0.76
N GLU A 169 -13.02 -14.90 -0.56
CA GLU A 169 -13.41 -13.60 -1.09
C GLU A 169 -12.58 -12.42 -0.53
N GLU A 170 -11.93 -12.57 0.63
CA GLU A 170 -11.06 -11.53 1.22
C GLU A 170 -9.55 -11.77 0.98
N PHE A 171 -9.19 -12.94 0.46
CA PHE A 171 -7.82 -13.25 0.06
C PHE A 171 -7.78 -13.30 -1.47
N PHE A 172 -7.18 -12.28 -2.11
CA PHE A 172 -6.97 -12.21 -3.57
C PHE A 172 -6.84 -13.61 -4.20
N ILE A 173 -7.63 -13.89 -5.24
CA ILE A 173 -7.97 -15.25 -5.72
C ILE A 173 -6.74 -16.10 -6.14
N ASN A 174 -5.55 -15.52 -6.30
CA ASN A 174 -4.29 -16.25 -6.52
C ASN A 174 -3.28 -16.17 -5.36
N GLY A 175 -3.56 -15.35 -4.35
CA GLY A 175 -2.72 -15.09 -3.19
C GLY A 175 -3.00 -15.98 -1.98
N ARG A 176 -4.16 -16.64 -1.89
CA ARG A 176 -4.51 -17.43 -0.68
C ARG A 176 -3.47 -18.50 -0.34
N TRP A 177 -3.17 -19.39 -1.28
CA TRP A 177 -2.22 -20.48 -1.05
C TRP A 177 -0.78 -19.98 -0.93
N LEU A 178 -0.42 -18.90 -1.63
CA LEU A 178 0.88 -18.25 -1.51
C LEU A 178 1.06 -17.62 -0.12
N ASN A 179 0.04 -16.93 0.39
CA ASN A 179 0.03 -16.34 1.73
C ASN A 179 0.08 -17.42 2.80
N LEU A 180 -0.68 -18.51 2.65
CA LEU A 180 -0.61 -19.66 3.56
C LEU A 180 0.76 -20.34 3.54
N ALA A 181 1.39 -20.47 2.36
CA ALA A 181 2.74 -20.99 2.25
C ALA A 181 3.77 -20.11 2.98
N HIS A 182 3.68 -18.79 2.78
CA HIS A 182 4.55 -17.83 3.45
C HIS A 182 4.34 -17.86 4.97
N LEU A 183 3.09 -17.81 5.45
CA LEU A 183 2.74 -17.91 6.87
C LEU A 183 3.25 -19.22 7.50
N ALA A 184 3.12 -20.35 6.80
CA ALA A 184 3.61 -21.63 7.31
C ALA A 184 5.14 -21.64 7.49
N GLN A 185 5.90 -21.01 6.58
CA GLN A 185 7.36 -20.87 6.73
C GLN A 185 7.72 -20.02 7.95
N LEU A 186 7.02 -18.90 8.12
CA LEU A 186 7.29 -17.96 9.19
C LEU A 186 6.95 -18.52 10.57
N LEU A 187 5.78 -19.16 10.72
CA LEU A 187 5.26 -19.61 12.01
C LEU A 187 5.94 -20.87 12.56
N PHE A 188 6.50 -21.72 11.68
CA PHE A 188 7.02 -23.03 12.08
C PHE A 188 8.47 -23.27 11.64
N GLY A 189 9.11 -22.30 10.98
CA GLY A 189 10.46 -22.43 10.45
C GLY A 189 10.63 -23.72 9.64
N SER A 190 11.61 -24.54 10.02
CA SER A 190 11.88 -25.82 9.34
C SER A 190 10.75 -26.84 9.46
N ALA A 191 9.96 -26.81 10.54
CA ALA A 191 8.79 -27.69 10.71
C ALA A 191 7.62 -27.28 9.80
N GLY A 192 7.61 -26.02 9.31
CA GLY A 192 6.61 -25.48 8.40
C GLY A 192 6.83 -25.83 6.93
N ILE A 193 8.02 -26.32 6.57
CA ILE A 193 8.40 -26.57 5.17
C ILE A 193 7.42 -27.53 4.49
N GLN A 194 6.98 -28.59 5.16
CA GLN A 194 6.03 -29.54 4.56
C GLN A 194 4.65 -28.90 4.30
N LYS A 195 4.12 -28.14 5.27
CA LYS A 195 2.84 -27.43 5.09
C LYS A 195 2.94 -26.39 3.97
N ALA A 196 4.03 -25.61 3.94
CA ALA A 196 4.30 -24.66 2.88
C ALA A 196 4.39 -25.36 1.50
N THR A 197 5.04 -26.51 1.44
CA THR A 197 5.12 -27.36 0.22
C THR A 197 3.73 -27.78 -0.25
N ASP A 198 2.87 -28.23 0.66
CA ASP A 198 1.50 -28.66 0.34
C ASP A 198 0.65 -27.48 -0.19
N TYR A 199 0.78 -26.29 0.41
CA TYR A 199 0.10 -25.09 -0.08
C TYR A 199 0.63 -24.64 -1.44
N LEU A 200 1.95 -24.67 -1.66
CA LEU A 200 2.53 -24.30 -2.95
C LEU A 200 2.15 -25.27 -4.07
N HIS A 201 1.90 -26.55 -3.75
CA HIS A 201 1.32 -27.48 -4.73
C HIS A 201 -0.12 -27.12 -5.12
N LYS A 202 -0.93 -26.63 -4.18
CA LYS A 202 -2.27 -26.12 -4.49
C LYS A 202 -2.18 -24.85 -5.33
N ALA A 203 -1.30 -23.91 -4.96
CA ALA A 203 -1.03 -22.69 -5.74
C ALA A 203 -0.59 -23.02 -7.18
N GLU A 204 0.34 -23.98 -7.37
CA GLU A 204 0.81 -24.45 -8.68
C GLU A 204 -0.32 -25.07 -9.52
N ALA A 205 -1.27 -25.76 -8.88
CA ALA A 205 -2.39 -26.41 -9.54
C ALA A 205 -3.49 -25.42 -9.97
N GLU A 206 -3.70 -24.35 -9.20
CA GLU A 206 -4.70 -23.32 -9.46
C GLU A 206 -4.19 -22.19 -10.37
N SER A 207 -2.87 -22.01 -10.47
CA SER A 207 -2.25 -21.02 -11.36
C SER A 207 -2.58 -21.31 -12.83
N SER A 208 -3.19 -20.32 -13.47
CA SER A 208 -3.71 -20.35 -14.83
C SER A 208 -2.88 -19.54 -15.82
N THR A 209 -2.11 -18.56 -15.33
CA THR A 209 -1.23 -17.71 -16.16
C THR A 209 0.25 -17.90 -15.82
N SER A 210 1.12 -17.54 -16.77
CA SER A 210 2.57 -17.50 -16.56
C SER A 210 2.96 -16.52 -15.44
N ILE A 211 2.29 -15.38 -15.34
CA ILE A 211 2.54 -14.36 -14.31
C ILE A 211 2.17 -14.86 -12.91
N GLU A 212 1.02 -15.55 -12.75
CA GLU A 212 0.67 -16.22 -11.48
C GLU A 212 1.72 -17.26 -11.10
N MET A 213 2.19 -18.04 -12.09
CA MET A 213 3.23 -19.05 -11.88
C MET A 213 4.56 -18.43 -11.43
N VAL A 214 4.90 -17.21 -11.87
CA VAL A 214 6.10 -16.47 -11.41
C VAL A 214 6.07 -16.25 -9.90
N GLN A 215 4.91 -15.91 -9.33
CA GLN A 215 4.75 -15.75 -7.89
C GLN A 215 4.94 -17.09 -7.14
N VAL A 216 4.40 -18.18 -7.69
CA VAL A 216 4.60 -19.55 -7.17
C VAL A 216 6.08 -19.94 -7.20
N ILE A 217 6.79 -19.63 -8.28
CA ILE A 217 8.23 -19.91 -8.44
C ILE A 217 9.03 -19.19 -7.35
N ARG A 218 8.79 -17.89 -7.12
CA ARG A 218 9.48 -17.11 -6.09
C ARG A 218 9.30 -17.72 -4.69
N GLN A 219 8.08 -18.16 -4.35
CA GLN A 219 7.82 -18.79 -3.05
C GLN A 219 8.46 -20.19 -2.93
N TRP A 220 8.50 -20.97 -4.01
CA TRP A 220 9.27 -22.22 -4.01
C TRP A 220 10.75 -21.98 -3.77
N MET A 221 11.33 -20.93 -4.36
CA MET A 221 12.75 -20.65 -4.17
C MET A 221 13.10 -20.22 -2.74
N LYS A 222 12.19 -19.55 -2.02
CA LYS A 222 12.33 -19.24 -0.59
C LYS A 222 12.46 -20.49 0.31
N LEU A 223 12.02 -21.68 -0.15
CA LEU A 223 12.21 -22.96 0.56
C LEU A 223 13.63 -23.55 0.42
N GLY A 224 14.56 -22.86 -0.24
CA GLY A 224 15.94 -23.31 -0.42
C GLY A 224 16.07 -24.49 -1.39
N SER A 225 17.08 -25.33 -1.20
CA SER A 225 17.44 -26.41 -2.14
C SER A 225 16.29 -27.38 -2.48
N PRO A 226 15.42 -27.81 -1.54
CA PRO A 226 14.26 -28.65 -1.87
C PRO A 226 13.26 -27.94 -2.80
N GLY A 227 13.01 -26.66 -2.53
CA GLY A 227 12.09 -25.84 -3.30
C GLY A 227 12.62 -25.46 -4.68
N LEU A 228 13.94 -25.30 -4.83
CA LEU A 228 14.57 -24.97 -6.11
C LEU A 228 14.22 -25.95 -7.23
N LYS A 229 14.15 -27.26 -6.94
CA LYS A 229 13.75 -28.26 -7.94
C LYS A 229 12.31 -28.06 -8.43
N HIS A 230 11.41 -27.67 -7.52
CA HIS A 230 10.02 -27.39 -7.84
C HIS A 230 9.85 -26.06 -8.57
N ALA A 231 10.56 -25.02 -8.11
CA ALA A 231 10.67 -23.74 -8.82
C ALA A 231 11.11 -23.94 -10.27
N MET A 232 12.15 -24.76 -10.49
CA MET A 232 12.64 -25.07 -11.84
C MET A 232 11.67 -25.91 -12.68
N ARG A 233 10.76 -26.68 -12.07
CA ARG A 233 9.69 -27.35 -12.79
C ARG A 233 8.59 -26.36 -13.19
N CYS A 234 8.19 -25.50 -12.25
CA CYS A 234 7.17 -24.48 -12.46
C CYS A 234 7.62 -23.48 -13.54
N ALA A 235 8.89 -23.05 -13.51
CA ALA A 235 9.48 -22.21 -14.55
C ALA A 235 9.35 -22.85 -15.95
N ARG A 236 9.63 -24.14 -16.11
CA ARG A 236 9.44 -24.84 -17.40
C ARG A 236 7.98 -24.94 -17.85
N LYS A 237 7.03 -24.92 -16.90
CA LYS A 237 5.60 -24.87 -17.21
C LYS A 237 5.26 -23.46 -17.70
N ALA A 238 5.63 -22.45 -16.92
CA ALA A 238 5.42 -21.04 -17.27
C ALA A 238 6.07 -20.65 -18.62
N GLU A 239 7.28 -21.13 -18.91
CA GLU A 239 7.97 -20.93 -20.20
C GLU A 239 7.17 -21.45 -21.40
N LYS A 240 6.37 -22.51 -21.25
CA LYS A 240 5.53 -23.03 -22.34
C LYS A 240 4.27 -22.21 -22.57
N ASP A 241 3.80 -21.58 -21.51
CA ASP A 241 2.57 -20.80 -21.49
C ASP A 241 2.86 -19.30 -21.72
N ALA A 242 4.13 -18.88 -21.71
CA ALA A 242 4.56 -17.50 -21.93
C ALA A 242 4.56 -17.17 -23.44
N ASP A 243 3.74 -16.20 -23.82
CA ASP A 243 3.57 -15.76 -25.22
C ASP A 243 3.81 -14.25 -25.43
N ASP A 244 4.06 -13.50 -24.35
CA ASP A 244 4.30 -12.06 -24.38
C ASP A 244 5.57 -11.63 -23.62
N PHE A 245 5.95 -10.37 -23.83
CA PHE A 245 7.13 -9.76 -23.20
C PHE A 245 7.07 -9.75 -21.68
N GLU A 246 5.89 -9.48 -21.10
CA GLU A 246 5.72 -9.35 -19.65
C GLU A 246 5.93 -10.70 -18.95
N ALA A 247 5.36 -11.78 -19.49
CA ALA A 247 5.57 -13.14 -19.01
C ALA A 247 7.05 -13.54 -19.05
N TRP A 248 7.72 -13.35 -20.19
CA TRP A 248 9.13 -13.73 -20.36
C TRP A 248 10.08 -12.89 -19.49
N SER A 249 9.83 -11.58 -19.37
CA SER A 249 10.65 -10.70 -18.52
C SER A 249 10.44 -10.97 -17.03
N ALA A 250 9.21 -11.28 -16.59
CA ALA A 250 8.92 -11.68 -15.22
C ALA A 250 9.59 -13.01 -14.84
N LEU A 251 9.56 -14.00 -15.74
CA LEU A 251 10.27 -15.27 -15.57
C LEU A 251 11.78 -15.09 -15.47
N ALA A 252 12.35 -14.23 -16.31
CA ALA A 252 13.76 -13.87 -16.24
C ALA A 252 14.11 -13.25 -14.89
N GLY A 253 13.34 -12.25 -14.43
CA GLY A 253 13.57 -11.59 -13.14
C GLY A 253 13.62 -12.56 -11.97
N VAL A 254 12.66 -13.49 -11.87
CA VAL A 254 12.68 -14.50 -10.79
C VAL A 254 13.83 -15.50 -10.93
N CYS A 255 14.29 -15.81 -12.15
CA CYS A 255 15.48 -16.66 -12.32
C CYS A 255 16.78 -15.93 -11.96
N ILE A 256 16.84 -14.59 -12.07
CA ILE A 256 18.01 -13.78 -11.70
C ILE A 256 18.20 -13.76 -10.18
N GLU A 257 17.12 -13.81 -9.41
CA GLU A 257 17.16 -13.86 -7.93
C GLU A 257 17.96 -15.07 -7.37
N HIS A 258 18.31 -16.05 -8.21
CA HIS A 258 19.03 -17.27 -7.82
C HIS A 258 20.19 -17.61 -8.76
N GLU A 259 21.41 -17.63 -8.22
CA GLU A 259 22.66 -17.89 -8.99
C GLU A 259 22.61 -19.20 -9.81
N ASP A 260 22.02 -20.26 -9.24
CA ASP A 260 21.87 -21.57 -9.91
C ASP A 260 20.95 -21.52 -11.16
N ALA A 261 20.23 -20.42 -11.37
CA ALA A 261 19.28 -20.24 -12.46
C ALA A 261 19.73 -19.22 -13.52
N PHE A 262 20.94 -18.66 -13.47
CA PHE A 262 21.43 -17.66 -14.43
C PHE A 262 21.40 -18.10 -15.91
N MET A 263 21.71 -19.37 -16.19
CA MET A 263 21.61 -19.89 -17.57
C MET A 263 20.17 -19.86 -18.09
N ARG A 264 19.19 -20.05 -17.20
CA ARG A 264 17.78 -19.99 -17.55
C ARG A 264 17.28 -18.56 -17.64
N ALA A 265 17.70 -17.69 -16.72
CA ALA A 265 17.45 -16.26 -16.82
C ALA A 265 17.88 -15.73 -18.19
N SER A 266 19.09 -16.08 -18.64
CA SER A 266 19.60 -15.71 -19.96
C SER A 266 18.71 -16.20 -21.10
N SER A 267 18.24 -17.46 -21.06
CA SER A 267 17.33 -17.99 -22.07
C SER A 267 15.97 -17.28 -22.07
N CYS A 268 15.42 -16.95 -20.91
CA CYS A 268 14.15 -16.22 -20.80
C CYS A 268 14.31 -14.78 -21.32
N LEU A 269 15.43 -14.13 -21.02
CA LEU A 269 15.74 -12.78 -21.53
C LEU A 269 15.94 -12.76 -23.04
N GLU A 270 16.51 -13.82 -23.63
CA GLU A 270 16.60 -13.94 -25.09
C GLU A 270 15.23 -13.99 -25.75
N GLU A 271 14.25 -14.68 -25.15
CA GLU A 271 12.87 -14.67 -25.67
C GLU A 271 12.17 -13.33 -25.41
N ALA A 272 12.36 -12.73 -24.23
CA ALA A 272 11.84 -11.39 -23.93
C ALA A 272 12.36 -10.33 -24.91
N GLU A 273 13.67 -10.32 -25.19
CA GLU A 273 14.30 -9.37 -26.12
C GLU A 273 13.75 -9.50 -27.56
N LYS A 274 13.38 -10.70 -28.01
CA LYS A 274 12.73 -10.90 -29.32
C LYS A 274 11.32 -10.34 -29.39
N LEU A 275 10.62 -10.31 -28.26
CA LEU A 275 9.25 -9.84 -28.15
C LEU A 275 9.15 -8.35 -27.82
N ALA A 276 10.24 -7.75 -27.33
CA ALA A 276 10.36 -6.32 -27.05
C ALA A 276 10.07 -5.49 -28.30
N LYS A 277 9.20 -4.48 -28.16
CA LYS A 277 8.76 -3.59 -29.24
C LYS A 277 8.83 -2.10 -28.87
N THR A 278 8.84 -1.78 -27.58
CA THR A 278 8.82 -0.41 -27.07
C THR A 278 10.16 -0.02 -26.46
N SER A 279 10.38 1.29 -26.30
CA SER A 279 11.55 1.81 -25.56
C SER A 279 11.61 1.25 -24.14
N LEU A 280 10.46 1.17 -23.46
CA LEU A 280 10.35 0.62 -22.11
C LEU A 280 10.70 -0.87 -22.04
N ASP A 281 10.26 -1.67 -23.02
CA ASP A 281 10.58 -3.11 -23.09
C ASP A 281 12.09 -3.31 -23.17
N TYR A 282 12.75 -2.60 -24.08
CA TYR A 282 14.20 -2.68 -24.26
C TYR A 282 14.96 -2.17 -23.02
N ARG A 283 14.49 -1.10 -22.37
CA ARG A 283 15.07 -0.63 -21.10
C ARG A 283 14.97 -1.69 -20.00
N LYS A 284 13.81 -2.33 -19.84
CA LYS A 284 13.59 -3.40 -18.86
C LYS A 284 14.49 -4.61 -19.17
N CYS A 285 14.62 -5.00 -20.43
CA CYS A 285 15.60 -6.01 -20.86
C CYS A 285 17.04 -5.61 -20.51
N ALA A 286 17.42 -4.33 -20.70
CA ALA A 286 18.77 -3.88 -20.39
C ALA A 286 19.09 -3.99 -18.90
N PHE A 287 18.15 -3.59 -18.04
CA PHE A 287 18.24 -3.75 -16.59
C PHE A 287 18.35 -5.22 -16.20
N LEU A 288 17.46 -6.09 -16.70
CA LEU A 288 17.53 -7.50 -16.34
C LEU A 288 18.81 -8.18 -16.85
N TRP A 289 19.33 -7.80 -18.02
CA TRP A 289 20.63 -8.27 -18.48
C TRP A 289 21.78 -7.81 -17.59
N SER A 290 21.71 -6.64 -16.93
CA SER A 290 22.82 -6.18 -16.08
C SER A 290 22.91 -6.95 -14.77
N GLU A 291 21.81 -7.53 -14.33
CA GLU A 291 21.75 -8.38 -13.14
C GLU A 291 22.27 -9.81 -13.40
N VAL A 292 22.38 -10.24 -14.66
CA VAL A 292 23.04 -11.50 -15.02
C VAL A 292 24.54 -11.24 -15.00
N ASP A 293 25.29 -11.72 -14.00
CA ASP A 293 26.72 -11.41 -13.81
C ASP A 293 27.63 -12.03 -14.90
N SER A 294 27.79 -11.35 -16.04
CA SER A 294 28.74 -11.73 -17.10
C SER A 294 29.15 -10.54 -17.99
N ASP A 295 30.33 -10.58 -18.60
CA ASP A 295 30.73 -9.55 -19.58
C ASP A 295 29.80 -9.52 -20.81
N SER A 296 29.31 -10.69 -21.23
CA SER A 296 28.41 -10.80 -22.39
C SER A 296 27.03 -10.19 -22.13
N SER A 297 26.54 -10.24 -20.90
CA SER A 297 25.25 -9.67 -20.52
C SER A 297 25.33 -8.15 -20.40
N LEU A 298 26.43 -7.58 -19.88
CA LEU A 298 26.66 -6.13 -19.93
C LEU A 298 26.68 -5.59 -21.37
N ALA A 299 27.30 -6.33 -22.31
CA ALA A 299 27.26 -5.96 -23.73
C ALA A 299 25.84 -6.00 -24.30
N ARG A 300 25.00 -6.94 -23.86
CA ARG A 300 23.57 -7.00 -24.23
C ARG A 300 22.76 -5.90 -23.57
N SER A 301 23.02 -5.55 -22.31
CA SER A 301 22.40 -4.39 -21.65
C SER A 301 22.67 -3.11 -22.42
N TYR A 302 23.93 -2.89 -22.81
CA TYR A 302 24.33 -1.73 -23.60
C TYR A 302 23.58 -1.68 -24.95
N ARG A 303 23.50 -2.81 -25.66
CA ARG A 303 22.75 -2.92 -26.92
C ARG A 303 21.26 -2.64 -26.73
N ASN A 304 20.65 -3.18 -25.69
CA ASN A 304 19.23 -2.96 -25.38
C ASN A 304 18.95 -1.49 -25.05
N LEU A 305 19.83 -0.79 -24.33
CA LEU A 305 19.65 0.66 -24.13
C LEU A 305 19.79 1.46 -25.43
N LEU A 306 20.67 1.06 -26.36
CA LEU A 306 20.69 1.69 -27.69
C LEU A 306 19.38 1.46 -28.46
N LEU A 307 18.80 0.26 -28.39
CA LEU A 307 17.50 -0.03 -29.00
C LEU A 307 16.38 0.77 -28.30
N ALA A 308 16.46 0.96 -26.99
CA ALA A 308 15.53 1.80 -26.25
C ALA A 308 15.59 3.26 -26.72
N GLU A 309 16.79 3.82 -26.93
CA GLU A 309 16.99 5.15 -27.53
C GLU A 309 16.38 5.23 -28.95
N GLU A 310 16.59 4.20 -29.78
CA GLU A 310 16.06 4.16 -31.16
C GLU A 310 14.52 4.15 -31.20
N HIS A 311 13.87 3.55 -30.20
CA HIS A 311 12.41 3.45 -30.09
C HIS A 311 11.79 4.59 -29.28
N ALA A 312 12.59 5.49 -28.70
CA ALA A 312 12.09 6.58 -27.87
C ALA A 312 11.47 7.71 -28.72
N GLN A 313 10.18 8.00 -28.51
CA GLN A 313 9.41 8.94 -29.32
C GLN A 313 8.97 10.19 -28.55
N ASN A 314 8.74 10.06 -27.24
CA ASN A 314 8.20 11.13 -26.40
C ASN A 314 9.12 11.43 -25.20
N THR A 315 8.79 12.47 -24.42
CA THR A 315 9.53 12.86 -23.22
C THR A 315 9.77 11.69 -22.27
N ASN A 316 8.73 10.92 -21.98
CA ASN A 316 8.78 9.80 -21.04
C ASN A 316 9.74 8.70 -21.50
N ASP A 317 9.71 8.32 -22.78
CA ASP A 317 10.64 7.31 -23.31
C ASP A 317 12.10 7.73 -23.15
N TRP A 318 12.41 9.01 -23.42
CA TRP A 318 13.77 9.55 -23.29
C TRP A 318 14.20 9.70 -21.84
N SER A 319 13.28 10.05 -20.95
CA SER A 319 13.47 10.07 -19.49
C SER A 319 13.80 8.68 -18.95
N GLU A 320 13.04 7.68 -19.37
CA GLU A 320 13.28 6.27 -19.03
C GLU A 320 14.61 5.75 -19.58
N CYS A 321 15.00 6.15 -20.81
CA CYS A 321 16.33 5.85 -21.35
C CYS A 321 17.45 6.47 -20.51
N ALA A 322 17.29 7.73 -20.06
CA ALA A 322 18.28 8.41 -19.23
C ALA A 322 18.49 7.67 -17.90
N LEU A 323 17.38 7.29 -17.25
CA LEU A 323 17.42 6.50 -16.02
C LEU A 323 18.05 5.12 -16.25
N GLY A 324 17.71 4.44 -17.36
CA GLY A 324 18.32 3.15 -17.72
C GLY A 324 19.84 3.22 -17.88
N TRP A 325 20.36 4.25 -18.56
CA TRP A 325 21.81 4.46 -18.66
C TRP A 325 22.46 4.71 -17.32
N HIS A 326 21.83 5.53 -16.47
CA HIS A 326 22.33 5.87 -15.15
C HIS A 326 22.37 4.65 -14.22
N LEU A 327 21.26 3.90 -14.11
CA LEU A 327 21.14 2.75 -13.22
C LEU A 327 22.07 1.60 -13.63
N VAL A 328 22.15 1.28 -14.93
CA VAL A 328 22.88 0.10 -15.41
C VAL A 328 24.39 0.31 -15.44
N PHE A 329 24.84 1.50 -15.83
CA PHE A 329 26.27 1.76 -16.10
C PHE A 329 26.89 2.84 -15.21
N GLY A 330 26.09 3.52 -14.39
CA GLY A 330 26.54 4.51 -13.42
C GLY A 330 27.41 5.60 -14.04
N GLU A 331 28.56 5.85 -13.42
CA GLU A 331 29.51 6.88 -13.86
C GLU A 331 30.05 6.66 -15.29
N LYS A 332 30.10 5.41 -15.77
CA LYS A 332 30.68 5.08 -17.10
C LYS A 332 29.83 5.55 -18.27
N SER A 333 28.55 5.85 -18.04
CA SER A 333 27.55 6.22 -19.05
C SER A 333 26.94 7.59 -18.80
N VAL A 334 27.50 8.41 -17.90
CA VAL A 334 26.92 9.72 -17.55
C VAL A 334 26.67 10.57 -18.79
N ASP A 335 27.60 10.60 -19.74
CA ASP A 335 27.42 11.32 -21.02
C ASP A 335 26.21 10.83 -21.84
N LYS A 336 25.89 9.53 -21.77
CA LYS A 336 24.73 8.93 -22.46
C LYS A 336 23.43 9.25 -21.73
N ALA A 337 23.43 9.09 -20.41
CA ALA A 337 22.29 9.44 -19.56
C ALA A 337 21.94 10.93 -19.70
N VAL A 338 22.93 11.81 -19.64
CA VAL A 338 22.80 13.27 -19.83
C VAL A 338 22.21 13.60 -21.21
N LYS A 339 22.71 12.99 -22.29
CA LYS A 339 22.15 13.21 -23.64
C LYS A 339 20.69 12.79 -23.77
N CYS A 340 20.30 11.69 -23.12
CA CYS A 340 18.90 11.26 -23.10
C CYS A 340 18.04 12.24 -22.30
N ALA A 341 18.51 12.71 -21.14
CA ALA A 341 17.82 13.71 -20.31
C ALA A 341 17.68 15.06 -21.04
N GLU A 342 18.71 15.51 -21.76
CA GLU A 342 18.64 16.69 -22.63
C GLU A 342 17.60 16.52 -23.75
N ARG A 343 17.50 15.32 -24.31
CA ARG A 343 16.52 15.02 -25.35
C ARG A 343 15.09 15.00 -24.79
N ALA A 344 14.89 14.42 -23.61
CA ALA A 344 13.62 14.47 -22.88
C ALA A 344 13.21 15.92 -22.61
N GLU A 345 14.10 16.73 -22.05
CA GLU A 345 13.85 18.15 -21.78
C GLU A 345 13.48 18.93 -23.06
N LEU A 346 14.13 18.65 -24.18
CA LEU A 346 13.86 19.30 -25.47
C LEU A 346 12.48 18.95 -26.03
N LEU A 347 12.04 17.69 -25.88
CA LEU A 347 10.74 17.22 -26.33
C LEU A 347 9.60 17.62 -25.39
N ALA A 348 9.92 17.94 -24.14
CA ALA A 348 8.94 18.34 -23.16
C ALA A 348 8.25 19.66 -23.54
N VAL A 349 6.94 19.60 -23.80
CA VAL A 349 6.14 20.75 -24.23
C VAL A 349 4.97 21.07 -23.28
N SER A 350 4.48 20.08 -22.53
CA SER A 350 3.44 20.28 -21.51
C SER A 350 4.03 20.54 -20.11
N CYS A 351 3.18 20.91 -19.15
CA CYS A 351 3.56 21.00 -17.75
C CYS A 351 4.04 19.63 -17.22
N GLU A 352 3.25 18.58 -17.45
CA GLU A 352 3.58 17.19 -17.09
C GLU A 352 4.92 16.73 -17.70
N ASP A 353 5.14 16.97 -19.00
CA ASP A 353 6.41 16.62 -19.64
C ASP A 353 7.60 17.31 -18.95
N LYS A 354 7.43 18.59 -18.57
CA LYS A 354 8.50 19.36 -17.92
C LYS A 354 8.75 18.89 -16.49
N ILE A 355 7.73 18.39 -15.79
CA ILE A 355 7.86 17.73 -14.49
C ILE A 355 8.65 16.42 -14.66
N ASN A 356 8.24 15.55 -15.59
CA ASN A 356 8.93 14.29 -15.87
C ASN A 356 10.41 14.51 -16.26
N ALA A 357 10.67 15.51 -17.10
CA ALA A 357 12.04 15.91 -17.44
C ALA A 357 12.82 16.47 -16.23
N ALA A 358 12.16 17.23 -15.34
CA ALA A 358 12.79 17.69 -14.10
C ALA A 358 13.16 16.51 -13.20
N GLU A 359 12.25 15.58 -12.94
CA GLU A 359 12.49 14.38 -12.12
C GLU A 359 13.60 13.48 -12.68
N THR A 360 13.69 13.41 -14.02
CA THR A 360 14.83 12.76 -14.67
C THR A 360 16.15 13.43 -14.28
N TRP A 361 16.18 14.77 -14.29
CA TRP A 361 17.37 15.55 -13.92
C TRP A 361 17.71 15.47 -12.42
N SER A 362 16.74 15.25 -11.51
CA SER A 362 17.05 15.08 -10.09
C SER A 362 17.85 13.81 -9.77
N ASN A 363 17.85 12.81 -10.67
CA ASN A 363 18.70 11.63 -10.52
C ASN A 363 20.20 11.95 -10.71
N PHE A 364 20.53 13.13 -11.25
CA PHE A 364 21.92 13.59 -11.41
C PHE A 364 22.26 14.55 -10.26
N LEU A 365 22.97 14.04 -9.25
CA LEU A 365 23.29 14.76 -8.00
C LEU A 365 24.34 15.86 -8.14
N ASP A 366 24.83 16.13 -9.36
CA ASP A 366 25.80 17.20 -9.58
C ASP A 366 25.14 18.58 -9.75
N GLU A 367 25.93 19.65 -9.67
CA GLU A 367 25.43 21.02 -9.82
C GLU A 367 24.76 21.25 -11.19
N SER A 368 25.15 20.49 -12.21
CA SER A 368 24.59 20.58 -13.56
C SER A 368 23.17 20.03 -13.61
N GLY A 369 22.95 18.81 -13.07
CA GLY A 369 21.65 18.18 -12.93
C GLY A 369 20.69 19.04 -12.14
N GLN A 370 21.12 19.57 -10.99
CA GLN A 370 20.33 20.50 -10.17
C GLN A 370 19.93 21.78 -10.93
N LYS A 371 20.81 22.31 -11.78
CA LYS A 371 20.50 23.47 -12.61
C LYS A 371 19.46 23.15 -13.68
N HIS A 372 19.56 21.99 -14.33
CA HIS A 372 18.60 21.55 -15.33
C HIS A 372 17.24 21.23 -14.69
N TYR A 373 17.22 20.53 -13.55
CA TYR A 373 16.03 20.30 -12.73
C TYR A 373 15.28 21.61 -12.50
N ARG A 374 15.96 22.63 -11.93
CA ARG A 374 15.35 23.94 -11.64
C ARG A 374 14.84 24.64 -12.89
N ARG A 375 15.53 24.51 -14.03
CA ARG A 375 15.09 25.11 -15.29
C ARG A 375 13.82 24.44 -15.82
N CYS A 376 13.80 23.10 -15.86
CA CYS A 376 12.62 22.33 -16.26
C CYS A 376 11.45 22.64 -15.35
N PHE A 377 11.66 22.59 -14.04
CA PHE A 377 10.64 22.84 -13.04
C PHE A 377 10.07 24.27 -13.10
N ASN A 378 10.91 25.29 -13.21
CA ASN A 378 10.45 26.68 -13.41
C ASN A 378 9.65 26.84 -14.70
N THR A 379 10.00 26.08 -15.74
CA THR A 379 9.23 26.07 -17.00
C THR A 379 7.88 25.39 -16.81
N ALA A 380 7.84 24.24 -16.11
CA ALA A 380 6.59 23.56 -15.74
C ALA A 380 5.65 24.51 -14.99
N GLN A 381 6.16 25.19 -13.95
CA GLN A 381 5.41 26.20 -13.21
C GLN A 381 4.84 27.31 -14.11
N SER A 382 5.56 27.75 -15.14
CA SER A 382 5.07 28.78 -16.07
C SER A 382 4.02 28.26 -17.05
N LEU A 383 3.99 26.94 -17.28
CA LEU A 383 3.03 26.25 -18.14
C LEU A 383 1.81 25.74 -17.36
N ALA A 384 1.86 25.71 -16.03
CA ALA A 384 0.78 25.24 -15.19
C ALA A 384 -0.45 26.16 -15.28
N LEU A 385 -1.57 25.60 -15.75
CA LEU A 385 -2.83 26.31 -15.95
C LEU A 385 -4.00 25.66 -15.20
N THR A 386 -3.95 24.36 -14.95
CA THR A 386 -5.03 23.59 -14.31
C THR A 386 -4.71 23.29 -12.84
N SER A 387 -5.72 22.82 -12.10
CA SER A 387 -5.54 22.34 -10.73
C SER A 387 -4.55 21.18 -10.67
N GLU A 388 -4.65 20.26 -11.63
CA GLU A 388 -3.80 19.08 -11.81
C GLU A 388 -2.34 19.45 -12.08
N ASP A 389 -2.09 20.43 -12.98
CA ASP A 389 -0.73 20.90 -13.25
C ASP A 389 -0.03 21.38 -11.95
N TRP A 390 -0.74 22.16 -11.14
CA TRP A 390 -0.23 22.69 -9.89
C TRP A 390 -0.08 21.62 -8.81
N ALA A 391 -0.97 20.63 -8.76
CA ALA A 391 -0.88 19.48 -7.87
C ALA A 391 0.35 18.62 -8.19
N ASN A 392 0.59 18.33 -9.48
CA ASN A 392 1.77 17.60 -9.93
C ASN A 392 3.07 18.36 -9.63
N CYS A 393 3.08 19.70 -9.78
CA CYS A 393 4.21 20.53 -9.33
C CYS A 393 4.48 20.39 -7.82
N ALA A 394 3.43 20.30 -6.99
CA ALA A 394 3.59 20.14 -5.55
C ALA A 394 4.18 18.78 -5.18
N ALA A 395 3.67 17.70 -5.77
CA ALA A 395 4.17 16.33 -5.56
C ALA A 395 5.64 16.20 -5.97
N SER A 396 6.01 16.74 -7.14
CA SER A 396 7.39 16.66 -7.65
C SER A 396 8.40 17.38 -6.75
N ILE A 397 8.06 18.54 -6.17
CA ILE A 397 8.93 19.21 -5.19
C ILE A 397 8.99 18.43 -3.87
N TYR A 398 7.86 17.88 -3.41
CA TYR A 398 7.82 17.15 -2.15
C TYR A 398 8.79 15.97 -2.13
N GLN A 399 8.92 15.27 -3.26
CA GLN A 399 9.87 14.17 -3.44
C GLN A 399 11.34 14.62 -3.53
N GLN A 400 11.61 15.91 -3.77
CA GLN A 400 12.95 16.48 -3.96
C GLN A 400 13.19 17.68 -3.02
N PRO A 401 13.38 17.45 -1.70
CA PRO A 401 13.42 18.51 -0.70
C PRO A 401 14.64 19.44 -0.82
N GLU A 402 15.66 19.08 -1.58
CA GLU A 402 16.86 19.89 -1.73
C GLU A 402 16.59 21.21 -2.47
N GLY A 403 16.44 22.29 -1.69
CA GLY A 403 16.27 23.65 -2.19
C GLY A 403 14.84 24.16 -2.20
N PHE A 404 13.87 23.38 -1.72
CA PHE A 404 12.49 23.82 -1.50
C PHE A 404 12.07 23.61 -0.06
N SER A 405 11.35 24.58 0.49
CA SER A 405 10.79 24.48 1.83
C SER A 405 9.41 23.83 1.79
N ARG A 406 8.95 23.29 2.92
CA ARG A 406 7.53 22.90 3.11
C ARG A 406 6.56 24.05 2.76
N GLN A 407 6.98 25.31 2.91
CA GLN A 407 6.15 26.47 2.53
C GLN A 407 6.03 26.62 1.01
N ASP A 408 7.04 26.21 0.24
CA ASP A 408 6.98 26.21 -1.21
C ASP A 408 5.99 25.14 -1.70
N VAL A 409 6.09 23.91 -1.20
CA VAL A 409 5.11 22.84 -1.47
C VAL A 409 3.69 23.33 -1.17
N ARG A 410 3.50 23.96 0.01
CA ARG A 410 2.20 24.49 0.43
C ARG A 410 1.64 25.52 -0.54
N ARG A 411 2.52 26.40 -1.02
CA ARG A 411 2.16 27.41 -2.01
C ARG A 411 1.65 26.78 -3.31
N PHE A 412 2.26 25.69 -3.79
CA PHE A 412 1.80 25.00 -5.00
C PHE A 412 0.43 24.34 -4.81
N VAL A 413 0.19 23.65 -3.68
CA VAL A 413 -1.14 23.08 -3.40
C VAL A 413 -2.21 24.17 -3.28
N LEU A 414 -1.88 25.33 -2.69
CA LEU A 414 -2.79 26.48 -2.66
C LEU A 414 -3.08 27.06 -4.07
N LEU A 415 -2.10 27.05 -4.98
CA LEU A 415 -2.29 27.47 -6.37
C LEU A 415 -3.18 26.49 -7.13
N ALA A 416 -3.06 25.18 -6.85
CA ALA A 416 -3.97 24.16 -7.36
C ALA A 416 -5.41 24.45 -6.94
N GLU A 417 -5.64 24.68 -5.63
CA GLU A 417 -6.97 24.98 -5.07
C GLU A 417 -7.57 26.29 -5.62
N GLN A 418 -6.74 27.31 -5.90
CA GLN A 418 -7.17 28.56 -6.53
C GLN A 418 -7.53 28.41 -8.01
N SER A 419 -6.86 27.46 -8.69
CA SER A 419 -7.07 27.17 -10.10
C SER A 419 -8.25 26.22 -10.33
N ALA A 420 -8.70 25.51 -9.29
CA ALA A 420 -9.86 24.62 -9.34
C ALA A 420 -11.12 25.34 -9.86
N ARG A 421 -11.77 24.73 -10.85
CA ARG A 421 -13.00 25.20 -11.51
C ARG A 421 -14.16 24.22 -11.37
N SER A 422 -13.90 22.97 -10.99
CA SER A 422 -14.90 21.92 -10.78
C SER A 422 -14.77 21.25 -9.41
N SER A 423 -15.75 20.40 -9.08
CA SER A 423 -15.66 19.51 -7.91
C SER A 423 -14.56 18.45 -8.07
N VAL A 424 -14.31 17.98 -9.30
CA VAL A 424 -13.23 17.05 -9.65
C VAL A 424 -11.86 17.68 -9.39
N ASP A 425 -11.65 18.94 -9.82
CA ASP A 425 -10.42 19.69 -9.53
C ASP A 425 -10.16 19.79 -8.01
N LEU A 426 -11.22 19.98 -7.22
CA LEU A 426 -11.11 20.04 -5.76
C LEU A 426 -10.76 18.68 -5.14
N CYS A 427 -11.20 17.57 -5.74
CA CYS A 427 -10.77 16.24 -5.32
C CYS A 427 -9.28 16.01 -5.62
N ILE A 428 -8.78 16.46 -6.77
CA ILE A 428 -7.34 16.43 -7.09
C ILE A 428 -6.56 17.26 -6.05
N CYS A 429 -7.04 18.45 -5.71
CA CYS A 429 -6.42 19.29 -4.68
C CYS A 429 -6.43 18.62 -3.30
N ALA A 430 -7.51 17.92 -2.94
CA ALA A 430 -7.60 17.18 -1.68
C ALA A 430 -6.55 16.05 -1.62
N SER A 431 -6.41 15.29 -2.70
CA SER A 431 -5.37 14.26 -2.84
C SER A 431 -3.96 14.86 -2.70
N ALA A 432 -3.69 15.99 -3.36
CA ALA A 432 -2.41 16.68 -3.24
C ALA A 432 -2.11 17.15 -1.81
N TRP A 433 -3.12 17.64 -1.07
CA TRP A 433 -2.95 17.96 0.36
C TRP A 433 -2.57 16.73 1.18
N SER A 434 -3.25 15.60 0.95
CA SER A 434 -3.01 14.35 1.67
C SER A 434 -1.61 13.78 1.37
N GLU A 435 -1.20 13.79 0.10
CA GLU A 435 0.07 13.22 -0.35
C GLU A 435 1.30 13.96 0.21
N VAL A 436 1.27 15.30 0.25
CA VAL A 436 2.48 16.09 0.54
C VAL A 436 2.57 16.62 1.98
N PHE A 437 1.51 16.49 2.78
CA PHE A 437 1.45 17.06 4.13
C PHE A 437 1.15 16.07 5.26
N ASP A 438 1.05 14.76 4.96
CA ASP A 438 0.73 13.71 5.93
C ASP A 438 -0.42 14.11 6.91
N TYR A 439 -0.52 13.41 8.04
CA TYR A 439 -1.58 13.56 9.05
C TYR A 439 -1.75 14.98 9.63
N GLU A 440 -0.77 15.88 9.48
CA GLU A 440 -0.79 17.23 10.08
C GLU A 440 -1.86 18.16 9.46
N PHE A 441 -2.40 17.85 8.27
CA PHE A 441 -3.26 18.78 7.51
C PHE A 441 -4.58 18.20 6.99
N ASN A 442 -5.15 17.21 7.69
CA ASN A 442 -6.48 16.65 7.37
C ASN A 442 -7.59 17.74 7.24
N VAL A 443 -7.40 18.90 7.88
CA VAL A 443 -8.32 20.05 7.77
C VAL A 443 -8.37 20.66 6.36
N ASP A 444 -7.23 20.78 5.68
CA ASP A 444 -7.15 21.39 4.34
C ASP A 444 -7.69 20.43 3.26
N GLU A 445 -7.37 19.13 3.36
CA GLU A 445 -7.98 18.06 2.54
C GLU A 445 -9.51 18.06 2.71
N GLU A 446 -9.98 17.95 3.95
CA GLU A 446 -11.41 17.89 4.27
C GLU A 446 -12.14 19.16 3.80
N ARG A 447 -11.49 20.34 3.88
CA ARG A 447 -12.03 21.58 3.30
C ARG A 447 -12.27 21.44 1.80
N CYS A 448 -11.30 20.93 1.05
CA CYS A 448 -11.44 20.74 -0.40
C CYS A 448 -12.57 19.76 -0.72
N LEU A 449 -12.65 18.63 -0.01
CA LEU A 449 -13.71 17.63 -0.19
C LEU A 449 -15.10 18.21 0.10
N ILE A 450 -15.28 18.93 1.22
CA ILE A 450 -16.55 19.60 1.54
C ILE A 450 -16.94 20.64 0.48
N ARG A 451 -15.96 21.35 -0.10
CA ARG A 451 -16.20 22.28 -1.20
C ARG A 451 -16.61 21.55 -2.48
N ALA A 452 -15.98 20.41 -2.78
CA ALA A 452 -16.31 19.57 -3.93
C ALA A 452 -17.76 19.08 -3.83
N GLU A 453 -18.16 18.53 -2.68
CA GLU A 453 -19.54 18.08 -2.40
C GLU A 453 -20.59 19.16 -2.65
N LYS A 454 -20.28 20.40 -2.27
CA LYS A 454 -21.19 21.55 -2.47
C LYS A 454 -21.30 22.00 -3.93
N GLN A 455 -20.33 21.65 -4.77
CA GLN A 455 -20.29 22.02 -6.19
C GLN A 455 -20.89 20.96 -7.10
N ILE A 456 -20.92 19.70 -6.66
CA ILE A 456 -21.52 18.59 -7.42
C ILE A 456 -22.95 18.93 -7.81
N ALA A 457 -23.21 18.99 -9.11
CA ALA A 457 -24.51 19.33 -9.67
C ALA A 457 -25.34 18.10 -10.02
N ASP A 458 -24.70 16.97 -10.36
CA ASP A 458 -25.37 15.76 -10.80
C ASP A 458 -24.62 14.45 -10.41
N VAL A 459 -25.29 13.32 -10.66
CA VAL A 459 -24.82 11.96 -10.32
C VAL A 459 -23.53 11.60 -11.04
N LYS A 460 -23.33 12.06 -12.28
CA LYS A 460 -22.11 11.72 -13.04
C LYS A 460 -20.90 12.43 -12.47
N GLU A 461 -21.06 13.71 -12.12
CA GLU A 461 -19.99 14.49 -11.49
C GLU A 461 -19.60 13.91 -10.12
N ALA A 462 -20.58 13.42 -9.34
CA ALA A 462 -20.31 12.72 -8.09
C ALA A 462 -19.52 11.41 -8.29
N ILE A 463 -19.88 10.61 -9.31
CA ILE A 463 -19.13 9.39 -9.66
C ILE A 463 -17.73 9.74 -10.16
N GLU A 464 -17.57 10.80 -10.95
CA GLU A 464 -16.26 11.28 -11.41
C GLU A 464 -15.36 11.68 -10.22
N CYS A 465 -15.90 12.41 -9.23
CA CYS A 465 -15.19 12.69 -7.98
C CYS A 465 -14.78 11.43 -7.23
N ALA A 466 -15.64 10.40 -7.20
CA ALA A 466 -15.32 9.11 -6.60
C ALA A 466 -14.17 8.42 -7.35
N THR A 467 -14.21 8.39 -8.68
CA THR A 467 -13.13 7.86 -9.52
C THR A 467 -11.81 8.60 -9.31
N THR A 468 -11.85 9.94 -9.24
CA THR A 468 -10.64 10.75 -8.95
C THR A 468 -10.08 10.44 -7.57
N CYS A 469 -10.93 10.28 -6.55
CA CYS A 469 -10.48 9.88 -5.22
C CYS A 469 -9.89 8.46 -5.22
N TRP A 470 -10.47 7.55 -6.00
CA TRP A 470 -9.94 6.19 -6.16
C TRP A 470 -8.53 6.19 -6.76
N THR A 471 -8.30 7.01 -7.78
CA THR A 471 -7.02 7.07 -8.49
C THR A 471 -5.94 7.82 -7.71
N HIS A 472 -6.29 8.91 -7.03
CA HIS A 472 -5.29 9.85 -6.50
C HIS A 472 -5.25 9.96 -4.97
N SER A 473 -6.29 9.56 -4.24
CA SER A 473 -6.34 9.80 -2.79
C SER A 473 -5.59 8.72 -2.02
N VAL A 474 -4.83 9.10 -0.99
CA VAL A 474 -4.28 8.16 -0.01
C VAL A 474 -5.39 7.57 0.88
N HIS A 475 -6.51 8.28 1.03
CA HIS A 475 -7.66 7.89 1.86
C HIS A 475 -8.84 7.36 1.03
N VAL A 476 -8.55 6.45 0.08
CA VAL A 476 -9.53 5.81 -0.82
C VAL A 476 -10.76 5.27 -0.07
N GLU A 477 -10.53 4.61 1.07
CA GLU A 477 -11.55 4.00 1.94
C GLU A 477 -12.54 4.98 2.55
N LYS A 478 -12.13 6.23 2.70
CA LYS A 478 -12.99 7.30 3.17
C LYS A 478 -13.72 7.98 2.03
N ASN A 479 -12.95 8.36 1.01
CA ASN A 479 -13.36 9.39 0.07
C ASN A 479 -14.22 8.80 -1.06
N VAL A 480 -13.97 7.56 -1.50
CA VAL A 480 -14.78 6.92 -2.55
C VAL A 480 -16.21 6.62 -2.07
N PRO A 481 -16.44 5.94 -0.91
CA PRO A 481 -17.79 5.72 -0.39
C PRO A 481 -18.57 7.01 -0.13
N ARG A 482 -17.88 8.08 0.29
CA ARG A 482 -18.45 9.41 0.53
C ARG A 482 -19.13 9.95 -0.73
N PHE A 483 -18.42 9.99 -1.86
CA PHE A 483 -18.98 10.50 -3.12
C PHE A 483 -19.98 9.54 -3.78
N LEU A 484 -19.79 8.22 -3.67
CA LEU A 484 -20.80 7.27 -4.15
C LEU A 484 -22.11 7.36 -3.36
N THR A 485 -22.04 7.56 -2.04
CA THR A 485 -23.22 7.82 -1.20
C THR A 485 -23.89 9.15 -1.55
N LEU A 486 -23.12 10.19 -1.86
CA LEU A 486 -23.67 11.45 -2.36
C LEU A 486 -24.38 11.26 -3.71
N ALA A 487 -23.77 10.51 -4.64
CA ALA A 487 -24.36 10.16 -5.93
C ALA A 487 -25.72 9.44 -5.77
N GLU A 488 -25.79 8.48 -4.83
CA GLU A 488 -27.06 7.84 -4.47
C GLU A 488 -28.09 8.85 -3.95
N ASN A 489 -27.70 9.74 -3.04
CA ASN A 489 -28.62 10.69 -2.41
C ASN A 489 -29.23 11.69 -3.39
N ILE A 490 -28.52 12.03 -4.48
CA ILE A 490 -29.00 12.97 -5.51
C ILE A 490 -29.65 12.26 -6.71
N SER A 491 -29.61 10.93 -6.78
CA SER A 491 -30.21 10.14 -7.86
C SER A 491 -31.74 10.17 -7.82
N VAL A 492 -32.38 10.49 -8.95
CA VAL A 492 -33.84 10.59 -9.06
C VAL A 492 -34.42 9.68 -10.15
N THR A 493 -33.64 9.34 -11.17
CA THR A 493 -34.06 8.48 -12.29
C THR A 493 -33.57 7.04 -12.14
N PRO A 494 -34.26 6.03 -12.72
CA PRO A 494 -33.76 4.66 -12.74
C PRO A 494 -32.37 4.52 -13.38
N GLU A 495 -32.07 5.32 -14.40
CA GLU A 495 -30.77 5.32 -15.09
C GLU A 495 -29.63 5.79 -14.17
N GLU A 496 -29.85 6.86 -13.40
CA GLU A 496 -28.90 7.33 -12.39
C GLU A 496 -28.65 6.30 -11.29
N TRP A 497 -29.71 5.66 -10.77
CA TRP A 497 -29.56 4.57 -9.80
C TRP A 497 -28.75 3.39 -10.35
N ARG A 498 -28.89 3.06 -11.63
CA ARG A 498 -28.06 2.03 -12.27
C ARG A 498 -26.61 2.47 -12.43
N LEU A 499 -26.35 3.74 -12.74
CA LEU A 499 -24.98 4.28 -12.77
C LEU A 499 -24.30 4.16 -11.39
N CYS A 500 -25.02 4.49 -10.31
CA CYS A 500 -24.52 4.28 -8.94
C CYS A 500 -24.21 2.80 -8.67
N ALA A 501 -25.07 1.88 -9.13
CA ALA A 501 -24.85 0.45 -8.94
C ALA A 501 -23.55 -0.02 -9.61
N THR A 502 -23.35 0.35 -10.90
CA THR A 502 -22.13 0.06 -11.64
C THR A 502 -20.90 0.67 -10.99
N ALA A 503 -20.97 1.93 -10.54
CA ALA A 503 -19.85 2.59 -9.89
C ALA A 503 -19.43 1.91 -8.57
N TRP A 504 -20.37 1.39 -7.78
CA TRP A 504 -20.04 0.58 -6.61
C TRP A 504 -19.35 -0.73 -6.98
N GLU A 505 -19.77 -1.39 -8.05
CA GLU A 505 -19.11 -2.63 -8.52
C GLU A 505 -17.72 -2.35 -9.08
N GLU A 506 -17.55 -1.32 -9.91
CA GLU A 506 -16.28 -1.05 -10.59
C GLU A 506 -15.23 -0.40 -9.67
N LEU A 507 -15.64 0.55 -8.81
CA LEU A 507 -14.70 1.31 -7.99
C LEU A 507 -14.50 0.72 -6.59
N TRP A 508 -15.40 -0.14 -6.12
CA TRP A 508 -15.36 -0.62 -4.72
C TRP A 508 -15.22 -2.14 -4.59
N ALA A 509 -15.53 -2.93 -5.63
CA ALA A 509 -15.52 -4.39 -5.49
C ALA A 509 -14.11 -4.96 -5.29
N ASP A 510 -13.09 -4.36 -5.91
CA ASP A 510 -11.71 -4.84 -5.83
C ASP A 510 -11.16 -4.87 -4.40
N LYS A 511 -11.61 -3.94 -3.54
CA LYS A 511 -11.19 -3.87 -2.12
C LYS A 511 -12.24 -4.35 -1.13
N HIS A 512 -13.53 -4.22 -1.45
CA HIS A 512 -14.63 -4.51 -0.52
C HIS A 512 -15.81 -5.23 -1.19
N GLY A 513 -15.52 -6.32 -1.90
CA GLY A 513 -16.48 -7.04 -2.75
C GLY A 513 -17.86 -7.31 -2.14
N THR A 514 -17.92 -7.69 -0.86
CA THR A 514 -19.21 -7.98 -0.18
C THR A 514 -20.04 -6.71 0.08
N GLU A 515 -19.40 -5.62 0.50
CA GLU A 515 -20.04 -4.32 0.73
C GLU A 515 -20.42 -3.64 -0.58
N ALA A 516 -19.51 -3.64 -1.56
CA ALA A 516 -19.73 -3.15 -2.91
C ALA A 516 -20.97 -3.83 -3.55
N ALA A 517 -21.01 -5.17 -3.54
CA ALA A 517 -22.14 -5.93 -4.09
C ALA A 517 -23.45 -5.71 -3.31
N LYS A 518 -23.38 -5.39 -2.01
CA LYS A 518 -24.56 -5.03 -1.21
C LYS A 518 -25.09 -3.65 -1.61
N ASN A 519 -24.21 -2.65 -1.75
CA ASN A 519 -24.59 -1.30 -2.13
C ASN A 519 -25.06 -1.23 -3.60
N ALA A 520 -24.43 -1.97 -4.51
CA ALA A 520 -24.86 -2.10 -5.89
C ALA A 520 -26.29 -2.69 -6.00
N ARG A 521 -26.54 -3.82 -5.34
CA ARG A 521 -27.90 -4.42 -5.28
C ARG A 521 -28.94 -3.50 -4.65
N ARG A 522 -28.56 -2.67 -3.67
CA ARG A 522 -29.43 -1.65 -3.07
C ARG A 522 -29.82 -0.60 -4.12
N CYS A 523 -28.86 -0.10 -4.89
CA CYS A 523 -29.09 0.86 -5.96
C CYS A 523 -29.98 0.29 -7.07
N ASP A 524 -29.72 -0.95 -7.52
CA ASP A 524 -30.56 -1.64 -8.50
C ASP A 524 -32.00 -1.85 -8.02
N SER A 525 -32.16 -2.21 -6.75
CA SER A 525 -33.48 -2.37 -6.14
C SER A 525 -34.26 -1.04 -6.16
N ARG A 526 -33.59 0.09 -5.90
CA ARG A 526 -34.19 1.43 -6.00
C ARG A 526 -34.52 1.80 -7.45
N ALA A 527 -33.63 1.51 -8.41
CA ALA A 527 -33.91 1.74 -9.84
C ALA A 527 -35.20 1.03 -10.29
N GLN A 528 -35.39 -0.23 -9.87
CA GLN A 528 -36.59 -1.01 -10.16
C GLN A 528 -37.85 -0.45 -9.49
N GLN A 529 -37.73 0.09 -8.27
CA GLN A 529 -38.85 0.73 -7.57
C GLN A 529 -39.29 2.00 -8.30
N VAL A 530 -38.35 2.86 -8.69
CA VAL A 530 -38.64 4.11 -9.43
C VAL A 530 -39.23 3.82 -10.82
N THR A 531 -38.81 2.73 -11.47
CA THR A 531 -39.40 2.33 -12.77
C THR A 531 -40.87 1.90 -12.65
N ARG A 532 -41.31 1.43 -11.47
CA ARG A 532 -42.67 0.92 -11.23
C ARG A 532 -43.65 2.00 -10.75
N SER A 533 -43.15 3.09 -10.17
CA SER A 533 -43.94 4.26 -9.77
C SER A 533 -44.20 5.18 -10.95
#